data_AF-A0A3M2EW75-F1
#
_entry.id   AF-A0A3M2EW75-F1
#
_cell.length_a   1.000
_cell.length_b   1.000
_cell.length_c   1.000
_cell.angle_alpha   90.00
_cell.angle_beta   90.00
_cell.angle_gamma   90.00
#
_symmetry.space_group_name_H-M   'P 1'
#
loop_
_entity.id
_entity.type
_entity.pdbx_description
1 polymer ?
#
loop_
_entity_poly.entity_id
_entity_poly.type
_entity_poly.pdbx_seq_one_letter_code
_entity_poly.pdbx_strand_id
1 'polypeptide(L)' 'MKFPYGIHDFQRLIEGGYFYVDRTAAIRDIEEAGDQLLFLRPRRFGKSLLLSMLENYYDLAKAERFDAL' A
#
# COMPACT_ATOMS: atom_id res chain seq x y z
N MET A 1 -3.62 -19.97 1.09
CA MET A 1 -3.88 -18.51 1.08
C MET A 1 -3.69 -17.99 2.50
N LYS A 2 -2.70 -17.13 2.75
CA LYS A 2 -2.42 -16.58 4.10
C LYS A 2 -3.11 -15.23 4.25
N PHE A 3 -4.10 -15.11 5.12
CA PHE A 3 -4.77 -13.82 5.33
C PHE A 3 -3.96 -12.91 6.27
N PRO A 4 -3.70 -11.64 5.89
CA PRO A 4 -2.99 -10.69 6.73
C PRO A 4 -3.95 -10.10 7.78
N TYR A 5 -3.99 -10.71 8.97
CA TYR A 5 -4.75 -10.17 10.10
C TYR A 5 -3.90 -9.19 10.90
N GLY A 6 -4.31 -7.91 10.92
CA GLY A 6 -3.62 -6.87 11.68
C GLY A 6 -2.26 -6.44 11.11
N ILE A 7 -1.88 -6.95 9.94
CA ILE A 7 -0.69 -6.51 9.22
C ILE A 7 -1.07 -5.27 8.41
N HIS A 8 -0.38 -4.17 8.71
CA HIS A 8 -0.57 -2.88 8.04
C HIS A 8 0.70 -2.42 7.30
N ASP A 9 1.76 -3.22 7.39
CA ASP A 9 3.02 -3.02 6.70
C ASP A 9 2.95 -3.73 5.35
N PHE A 10 3.05 -2.96 4.27
CA PHE A 10 2.99 -3.47 2.91
C PHE A 10 4.17 -4.40 2.59
N GLN A 11 5.39 -4.01 2.94
CA GLN A 11 6.59 -4.78 2.65
C GLN A 11 6.52 -6.17 3.30
N ARG A 12 6.19 -6.21 4.60
CA ARG A 12 6.03 -7.48 5.34
C ARG A 12 4.92 -8.36 4.76
N LEU A 13 3.85 -7.75 4.25
CA LEU A 13 2.73 -8.46 3.66
C LEU A 13 3.17 -9.16 2.36
N ILE A 14 3.90 -8.46 1.50
CA ILE A 14 4.41 -9.02 0.24
C ILE A 14 5.49 -10.08 0.50
N GLU A 15 6.55 -9.75 1.26
CA GLU A 15 7.64 -10.68 1.58
C GLU A 15 7.15 -11.95 2.31
N GLY A 16 6.11 -11.81 3.15
CA GLY A 16 5.50 -12.92 3.87
C GLY A 16 4.60 -13.83 3.03
N GLY A 17 4.36 -13.48 1.76
CA GLY A 17 3.45 -14.21 0.87
C GLY A 17 2.00 -14.19 1.36
N TYR A 18 1.57 -13.07 1.96
CA TYR A 18 0.19 -12.88 2.39
C TYR A 18 -0.70 -12.53 1.20
N PHE A 19 -1.99 -12.79 1.36
CA PHE A 19 -2.98 -12.36 0.38
C PHE A 19 -3.08 -10.83 0.37
N TYR A 20 -2.69 -10.25 -0.75
CA TYR A 20 -2.82 -8.84 -1.07
C TYR A 20 -3.80 -8.67 -2.22
N VAL A 21 -4.69 -7.68 -2.13
CA VAL A 21 -5.46 -7.22 -3.28
C VAL A 21 -4.73 -6.01 -3.83
N ASP A 22 -4.21 -6.13 -5.05
CA ASP A 22 -3.48 -5.05 -5.69
C ASP A 22 -4.35 -3.82 -5.88
N ARG A 23 -3.85 -2.67 -5.40
CA ARG A 23 -4.49 -1.35 -5.50
C ARG A 23 -3.60 -0.33 -6.21
N THR A 24 -2.53 -0.76 -6.86
CA THR A 24 -1.59 0.12 -7.58
C THR A 24 -2.31 0.97 -8.62
N ALA A 25 -3.37 0.44 -9.26
CA ALA A 25 -4.19 1.20 -10.20
C ALA A 25 -4.85 2.46 -9.59
N ALA A 26 -5.10 2.48 -8.28
CA ALA A 26 -5.68 3.62 -7.58
C ALA A 26 -4.67 4.74 -7.31
N ILE A 27 -3.37 4.51 -7.50
CA ILE A 27 -2.32 5.53 -7.29
C ILE A 27 -2.53 6.72 -8.23
N ARG A 28 -2.84 6.45 -9.50
CA ARG A 28 -3.12 7.51 -10.47
C ARG A 28 -4.29 8.39 -10.01
N ASP A 29 -5.39 7.77 -9.58
CA ASP A 29 -6.57 8.51 -9.12
C ASP A 29 -6.29 9.31 -7.83
N ILE A 30 -5.37 8.81 -6.98
CA ILE A 30 -4.86 9.50 -5.78
C ILE A 30 -4.01 10.71 -6.16
N GLU A 31 -3.14 10.59 -7.16
CA GLU A 31 -2.29 11.68 -7.67
C GLU A 31 -3.13 12.77 -8.34
N GLU A 32 -4.20 12.39 -9.06
CA GLU A 32 -5.11 13.32 -9.72
C GLU A 32 -6.09 14.02 -8.76
N ALA A 33 -6.32 13.47 -7.56
CA ALA A 33 -7.30 13.99 -6.61
C ALA A 33 -6.87 15.31 -5.91
N GLY A 34 -5.61 15.74 -6.06
CA GLY A 34 -5.10 17.04 -5.64
C GLY A 34 -4.15 17.01 -4.44
N ASP A 35 -3.64 18.19 -4.06
CA ASP A 35 -2.52 18.35 -3.11
C ASP A 35 -2.82 17.86 -1.67
N GLN A 36 -4.09 17.81 -1.29
CA GLN A 36 -4.52 17.39 0.04
C GLN A 36 -5.61 16.33 -0.03
N LEU A 37 -5.25 15.12 0.42
CA LEU A 37 -6.16 13.98 0.47
C LEU A 37 -6.66 13.73 1.88
N LEU A 38 -7.97 13.89 2.08
CA LEU A 38 -8.62 13.52 3.34
C LEU A 38 -9.21 12.12 3.23
N PHE A 39 -8.57 11.18 3.90
CA PHE A 39 -9.17 9.85 4.06
C PHE A 39 -10.22 9.88 5.18
N LEU A 40 -11.50 9.77 4.79
CA LEU A 40 -12.61 9.69 5.74
C LEU A 40 -12.40 8.56 6.77
N ARG A 41 -13.19 8.55 7.85
CA ARG A 41 -12.97 7.65 9.00
C ARG A 41 -13.67 6.27 9.00
N PRO A 42 -13.93 5.54 7.88
CA PRO A 42 -14.39 4.15 8.02
C PRO A 42 -13.34 3.25 8.67
N ARG A 43 -13.73 2.51 9.71
CA ARG A 43 -12.84 1.55 10.38
C ARG A 43 -12.50 0.38 9.46
N ARG A 44 -11.28 -0.14 9.58
CA ARG A 44 -10.78 -1.33 8.85
C ARG A 44 -10.84 -1.25 7.31
N PHE A 45 -10.91 -0.05 6.75
CA PHE A 45 -10.95 0.15 5.30
C PHE A 45 -9.58 -0.03 4.60
N GLY A 46 -8.51 -0.30 5.35
CA GLY A 46 -7.17 -0.52 4.79
C GLY A 46 -6.39 0.76 4.48
N LYS A 47 -6.80 1.92 5.03
CA LYS A 47 -6.08 3.20 4.84
C LYS A 47 -4.62 3.14 5.27
N SER A 48 -4.33 2.52 6.42
CA SER A 48 -2.95 2.36 6.90
C SER A 48 -2.10 1.51 5.96
N LEU A 49 -2.68 0.44 5.40
CA LEU A 49 -1.99 -0.41 4.43
C LEU A 49 -1.76 0.33 3.10
N LEU A 50 -2.71 1.16 2.66
CA LEU A 50 -2.55 2.01 1.49
C LEU A 50 -1.41 3.00 1.66
N LEU A 51 -1.33 3.69 2.81
CA LEU A 51 -0.24 4.62 3.09
C LEU A 51 1.12 3.93 3.14
N SER A 52 1.21 2.75 3.77
CA SER A 52 2.44 1.96 3.76
C SER A 52 2.82 1.51 2.34
N MET A 53 1.84 1.18 1.50
CA MET A 53 2.10 0.87 0.08
C MET A 53 2.65 2.10 -0.66
N LEU A 54 2.02 3.27 -0.52
CA LEU A 54 2.49 4.50 -1.16
C LEU A 54 3.90 4.89 -0.69
N GLU A 55 4.19 4.73 0.61
CA GLU A 55 5.53 4.94 1.14
C GLU A 55 6.56 4.02 0.48
N ASN A 56 6.22 2.74 0.25
CA ASN A 56 7.12 1.83 -0.46
C ASN A 56 7.22 2.13 -1.96
N TYR A 57 6.15 2.65 -2.57
CA TYR A 57 6.11 2.99 -3.99
C TYR A 57 6.93 4.25 -4.32
N TYR A 58 6.85 5.29 -3.49
CA TYR A 58 7.55 6.57 -3.73
C TYR A 58 8.96 6.64 -3.14
N ASP A 59 9.35 5.69 -2.28
CA ASP A 59 10.68 5.68 -1.69
C ASP A 59 11.74 5.19 -2.69
N LEU A 60 12.57 6.13 -3.17
CA LEU A 60 13.65 5.86 -4.12
C LEU A 60 14.69 4.86 -3.57
N ALA A 61 14.90 4.80 -2.25
CA ALA A 61 15.82 3.83 -1.65
C ALA A 61 15.30 2.39 -1.77
N LYS A 62 14.01 2.21 -2.08
CA LYS A 62 13.36 0.92 -2.30
C LYS A 62 13.11 0.62 -3.78
N ALA A 63 13.48 1.51 -4.69
CA ALA A 63 13.27 1.34 -6.13
C ALA A 63 13.89 0.05 -6.67
N GLU A 64 15.13 -0.28 -6.25
CA GLU A 64 15.81 -1.52 -6.68
C GLU A 64 15.16 -2.81 -6.16
N ARG A 65 14.23 -2.71 -5.20
CA ARG A 65 13.51 -3.86 -4.65
C ARG A 65 12.23 -4.18 -5.41
N PHE A 66 11.74 -3.27 -6.24
CA PHE A 66 10.56 -3.52 -7.07
C PHE A 66 10.83 -4.59 -8.14
N ASP A 67 12.05 -4.63 -8.69
CA ASP A 67 12.46 -5.65 -9.66
C ASP A 67 12.75 -7.03 -9.02
N ALA A 68 12.84 -7.08 -7.68
CA ALA A 68 13.15 -8.28 -6.91
C ALA A 68 11.91 -8.99 -6.34
N LEU A 69 10.72 -8.42 -6.55
CA LEU A 69 9.41 -8.92 -6.11
C LEU A 69 8.66 -9.60 -7.27
#